data_AF-A0AAE3CXT7-F1
#
_entry.id   AF-A0AAE3CXT7-F1
#
_cell.length_a   1.000
_cell.length_b   1.000
_cell.length_c   1.000
_cell.angle_alpha   90.00
_cell.angle_beta   90.00
_cell.angle_gamma   90.00
#
_symmetry.space_group_name_H-M   'P 1'
#
loop_
_entity.id
_entity.type
_entity.pdbx_description
1 polymer ?
#
loop_
_entity_poly.entity_id
_entity_poly.type
_entity_poly.pdbx_seq_one_letter_code
_entity_poly.pdbx_strand_id
1 'polypeptide(L)' 'GDNDSIIEETINSEENIINNGCFDMVSDWVSNLQNHIKHNIEFSKYDYQVSFDYRDEW' A
#
# COMPACT_ATOMS: atom_id res chain seq x y z
N GLY A 1 -11.43 -8.23 0.42
CA GLY A 1 -12.73 -7.61 0.11
C GLY A 1 -12.52 -6.61 -1.00
N ASP A 2 -13.59 -6.19 -1.66
CA ASP A 2 -13.48 -5.71 -3.06
C ASP A 2 -13.39 -4.18 -3.18
N ASN A 3 -13.13 -3.49 -2.07
CA ASN A 3 -12.92 -2.05 -2.08
C ASN A 3 -11.45 -1.74 -2.35
N ASP A 4 -11.18 -1.13 -3.50
CA ASP A 4 -9.87 -0.77 -4.04
C ASP A 4 -9.52 0.71 -3.86
N SER A 5 -10.29 1.53 -3.13
CA SER A 5 -10.03 2.97 -3.00
C SER A 5 -8.62 3.29 -2.48
N ILE A 6 -8.06 2.48 -1.58
CA ILE A 6 -6.69 2.69 -1.06
C ILE A 6 -5.65 2.52 -2.19
N ILE A 7 -5.90 1.60 -3.12
CA ILE A 7 -5.04 1.40 -4.29
C ILE A 7 -5.06 2.66 -5.15
N GLU A 8 -6.25 3.14 -5.51
CA GLU A 8 -6.42 4.35 -6.34
C GLU A 8 -5.78 5.60 -5.70
N GLU A 9 -5.84 5.71 -4.37
CA GLU A 9 -5.28 6.83 -3.61
C GLU A 9 -3.74 6.75 -3.43
N THR A 10 -3.13 5.59 -3.62
CA THR A 10 -1.68 5.40 -3.42
C THR A 10 -0.98 5.24 -4.77
N ILE A 11 -1.29 4.16 -5.48
CA ILE A 11 -0.72 3.86 -6.77
C ILE A 11 -1.75 4.20 -7.85
N ASN A 12 -1.49 5.29 -8.56
CA ASN A 12 -2.19 5.60 -9.80
C ASN A 12 -1.55 4.80 -10.94
N SER A 13 -1.71 3.49 -10.97
CA SER A 13 -1.14 2.65 -12.05
C SER A 13 -2.22 2.18 -13.01
N GLU A 14 -1.97 2.42 -14.29
CA GLU A 14 -2.61 1.70 -15.40
C GLU A 14 -2.17 0.21 -15.47
N GLU A 15 -1.31 -0.23 -14.53
CA GLU A 15 -0.73 -1.58 -14.46
C GLU A 15 -1.34 -2.43 -13.34
N ASN A 16 -1.22 -3.76 -13.47
CA ASN A 16 -1.74 -4.72 -12.49
C ASN A 16 -0.83 -4.79 -11.26
N ILE A 17 -1.30 -4.30 -10.11
CA ILE A 17 -0.53 -4.26 -8.86
C ILE A 17 -0.96 -5.27 -7.80
N ILE A 18 -2.11 -5.90 -7.99
CA ILE A 18 -2.66 -6.87 -7.02
C ILE A 18 -1.92 -8.20 -7.16
N ASN A 19 -1.47 -8.77 -6.04
CA ASN A 19 -0.66 -9.99 -5.98
C ASN A 19 0.61 -9.93 -6.86
N ASN A 20 1.18 -8.74 -7.07
CA ASN A 20 2.29 -8.50 -7.99
C ASN A 20 3.57 -8.03 -7.26
N GLY A 21 3.90 -8.69 -6.15
CA GLY A 21 5.10 -8.39 -5.38
C GLY A 21 4.93 -7.18 -4.45
N CYS A 22 6.03 -6.50 -4.18
CA CYS A 22 6.08 -5.35 -3.28
C CYS A 22 6.67 -4.12 -3.98
N PHE A 23 6.25 -2.95 -3.50
CA PHE A 23 6.60 -1.65 -4.04
C PHE A 23 7.25 -0.81 -2.94
N ASP A 24 8.29 -0.08 -3.28
CA ASP A 24 8.91 0.88 -2.36
C ASP A 24 7.92 1.98 -2.02
N MET A 25 7.78 2.24 -0.73
CA MET A 25 6.84 3.24 -0.24
C MET A 25 7.42 4.65 -0.45
N VAL A 26 6.61 5.55 -1.01
CA VAL A 26 6.96 6.98 -1.13
C VAL A 26 6.25 7.83 -0.09
N SER A 27 6.79 9.02 0.21
CA SER A 27 6.26 9.93 1.23
C SER A 27 4.80 10.30 1.01
N ASP A 28 4.37 10.39 -0.24
CA ASP A 28 3.05 10.87 -0.62
C ASP A 28 1.94 9.89 -0.23
N TRP A 29 2.28 8.62 0.01
CA TRP A 29 1.33 7.59 0.42
C TRP A 29 1.10 7.53 1.92
N VAL A 30 1.94 8.19 2.72
CA VAL A 30 1.89 8.09 4.19
C VAL A 30 0.53 8.49 4.71
N SER A 31 -0.05 9.59 4.24
CA SER A 31 -1.35 10.06 4.73
C SER A 31 -2.46 9.05 4.47
N ASN A 32 -2.39 8.34 3.34
CA ASN A 32 -3.42 7.40 2.93
C ASN A 32 -3.23 6.07 3.67
N LEU A 33 -2.00 5.57 3.78
CA LEU A 33 -1.72 4.27 4.42
C LEU A 33 -1.70 4.32 5.95
N GLN A 34 -1.27 5.42 6.56
CA GLN A 34 -1.09 5.50 8.02
C GLN A 34 -2.41 5.31 8.79
N ASN A 35 -3.55 5.68 8.18
CA ASN A 35 -4.88 5.49 8.78
C ASN A 35 -5.30 4.01 8.87
N HIS A 36 -4.63 3.12 8.14
CA HIS A 36 -4.95 1.69 8.08
C HIS A 36 -3.94 0.82 8.85
N ILE A 37 -2.90 1.42 9.42
CA ILE A 37 -1.77 0.71 10.04
C ILE A 37 -1.51 1.29 11.44
N LYS A 38 -1.31 0.43 12.44
CA LYS A 38 -1.00 0.88 13.82
C LYS A 38 0.44 1.36 14.00
N HIS A 39 1.36 0.80 13.23
CA HIS A 39 2.76 1.20 13.21
C HIS A 39 2.90 2.62 12.66
N ASN A 40 3.70 3.46 13.33
CA ASN A 40 4.01 4.80 12.85
C ASN A 40 5.10 4.73 11.78
N ILE A 41 4.82 5.27 10.59
CA ILE A 41 5.75 5.23 9.47
C ILE A 41 6.82 6.30 9.67
N GLU A 42 8.08 5.88 9.73
CA GLU A 42 9.25 6.71 10.05
C GLU A 42 10.37 6.47 9.03
N PHE A 43 10.31 7.12 7.86
CA PHE A 43 11.30 6.99 6.78
C PHE A 43 12.74 7.37 7.18
N SER A 44 12.92 8.09 8.29
CA SER A 44 14.27 8.39 8.82
C SER A 44 14.94 7.18 9.49
N LYS A 45 14.18 6.12 9.78
CA LYS A 45 14.64 4.95 10.52
C LYS A 45 14.60 3.66 9.71
N TYR A 46 13.64 3.54 8.79
CA TYR A 46 13.37 2.30 8.08
C TYR A 46 13.05 2.57 6.61
N ASP A 47 13.42 1.61 5.78
CA ASP A 47 12.91 1.47 4.42
C ASP A 47 11.58 0.71 4.48
N TYR A 48 10.58 1.19 3.76
CA TYR A 48 9.23 0.64 3.77
C TYR A 48 8.85 0.12 2.39
N GLN A 49 8.21 -1.04 2.38
CA GLN A 49 7.63 -1.63 1.18
C GLN A 49 6.19 -2.07 1.47
N VAL A 50 5.35 -2.04 0.44
CA VAL A 50 3.94 -2.45 0.53
C VAL A 50 3.60 -3.43 -0.60
N SER A 51 2.81 -4.46 -0.29
CA SER A 51 2.16 -5.34 -1.27
C SER A 51 0.65 -5.19 -1.18
N PHE A 52 -0.03 -5.32 -2.31
CA PHE A 52 -1.49 -5.34 -2.38
C PHE A 52 -1.95 -6.77 -2.63
N ASP A 53 -2.10 -7.54 -1.56
CA ASP A 53 -2.47 -8.94 -1.65
C ASP A 53 -4.00 -9.11 -1.58
N TYR A 54 -4.56 -9.87 -2.52
CA TYR A 54 -6.00 -10.14 -2.60
C TYR A 54 -6.27 -11.64 -2.69
N ARG A 55 -7.29 -12.10 -1.94
CA ARG A 55 -7.79 -13.47 -1.98
C ARG A 55 -9.28 -13.50 -1.62
N ASP A 56 -10.05 -14.30 -2.36
CA ASP A 56 -11.50 -14.47 -2.15
C ASP A 56 -11.81 -15.18 -0.82
N GLU A 57 -11.04 -16.21 -0.47
CA GLU A 57 -11.23 -17.01 0.74
C GLU A 57 -9.90 -17.28 1.45
N TRP A 58 -9.89 -17.23 2.79
CA TRP A 58 -8.71 -17.49 3.63
C TRP A 58 -8.31 -18.96 3.67
#